data_AF-A0A382IDJ8-F1
#
_entry.id   AF-A0A382IDJ8-F1
#
_cell.length_a   1.000
_cell.length_b   1.000
_cell.length_c   1.000
_cell.angle_alpha   90.00
_cell.angle_beta   90.00
_cell.angle_gamma   90.00
#
_symmetry.space_group_name_H-M   'P 1'
#
loop_
_entity.id
_entity.type
_entity.pdbx_description
1 polymer ?
#
loop_
_entity_poly.entity_id
_entity_poly.type
_entity_poly.pdbx_seq_one_letter_code
_entity_poly.pdbx_strand_id
1 'polypeptide(L)'
;PPAGLFNATVMPIRGLGLRGVLYYQGENNNFMRWTRYERTFPKVPVSFRKAFRDDTLPFGCISQPGWGTFGVDPEVATVAEGYAIIRDVQRRALKDDPLSDMIATYPTGNSYIHPAEKLPVAEYASLWALAKVYKKPVVHRGNEYLHMKVKEDKLYLFFDQDPVVHERWKHVENNAYWQVLPCPREGKAEFQGFIVASKDRRWYPAKARHTKLDNEWCIELTSDLVKEPVAARYGWANWPTGNLVGRERLPMATFRTDDWPIPEGVNYTQEAKDASSAKIKELQEIGKRQALDRKIRQLQIDLPRLEAELFRGDATGQIESKLTRIDGILNEFESDSWLSRQLNGHDPEFVAKLKAVRASLEGMRKK
;
A
#
# COMPACT_ATOMS: atom_id res chain seq x y z
N PRO A 1 -24.56 -7.28 -0.72
CA PRO A 1 -24.98 -5.98 -1.33
C PRO A 1 -25.94 -5.24 -0.39
N PRO A 2 -25.97 -3.89 -0.36
CA PRO A 2 -27.00 -3.17 0.39
C PRO A 2 -28.38 -3.56 -0.13
N ALA A 3 -29.20 -4.17 0.72
CA ALA A 3 -30.43 -4.87 0.34
C ALA A 3 -31.40 -3.99 -0.46
N GLY A 4 -31.56 -2.71 -0.08
CA GLY A 4 -32.45 -1.78 -0.76
C GLY A 4 -32.04 -1.52 -2.22
N LEU A 5 -30.79 -1.13 -2.46
CA LEU A 5 -30.31 -0.86 -3.82
C LEU A 5 -30.29 -2.12 -4.68
N PHE A 6 -29.87 -3.26 -4.13
CA PHE A 6 -29.86 -4.52 -4.87
C PHE A 6 -31.27 -4.94 -5.33
N ASN A 7 -32.27 -4.78 -4.45
CA ASN A 7 -33.67 -5.05 -4.79
C ASN A 7 -34.23 -4.06 -5.81
N ALA A 8 -33.79 -2.80 -5.78
CA ALA A 8 -34.25 -1.78 -6.70
C ALA A 8 -33.58 -1.83 -8.08
N THR A 9 -32.34 -2.31 -8.20
CA THR A 9 -31.56 -2.24 -9.45
C THR A 9 -31.22 -3.59 -10.06
N VAL A 10 -30.90 -4.60 -9.25
CA VAL A 10 -30.46 -5.92 -9.75
C VAL A 10 -31.64 -6.88 -9.89
N MET A 11 -32.51 -6.94 -8.88
CA MET A 11 -33.65 -7.86 -8.92
C MET A 11 -34.60 -7.62 -10.10
N PRO A 12 -34.91 -6.39 -10.55
CA PRO A 12 -35.80 -6.18 -11.69
C PRO A 12 -35.24 -6.75 -13.00
N ILE A 13 -33.92 -6.77 -13.17
CA ILE A 13 -33.25 -7.26 -14.38
C ILE A 13 -32.84 -8.73 -14.30
N ARG A 14 -33.20 -9.46 -13.23
CA ARG A 14 -32.77 -10.84 -12.97
C ARG A 14 -33.19 -11.87 -14.02
N GLY A 15 -34.14 -11.52 -14.89
CA GLY A 15 -34.58 -12.36 -16.02
C GLY A 15 -33.73 -12.20 -17.29
N LEU A 16 -32.79 -11.23 -17.31
CA LEU A 16 -31.86 -11.04 -18.42
C LEU A 16 -30.68 -12.02 -18.30
N GLY A 17 -30.13 -12.42 -19.44
CA GLY A 17 -28.87 -13.17 -19.48
C GLY A 17 -27.69 -12.26 -19.14
N LEU A 18 -26.87 -12.66 -18.17
CA LEU A 18 -25.59 -12.03 -17.88
C LEU A 18 -24.43 -12.94 -18.27
N ARG A 19 -23.32 -12.32 -18.69
CA ARG A 19 -22.04 -13.02 -18.93
C ARG A 19 -21.06 -12.88 -17.77
N GLY A 20 -21.28 -11.92 -16.89
CA GLY A 20 -20.44 -11.63 -15.74
C GLY A 20 -20.85 -10.32 -15.07
N VAL A 21 -20.23 -10.03 -13.93
CA VAL A 21 -20.50 -8.84 -13.12
C VAL A 21 -19.20 -8.08 -12.89
N LEU A 22 -19.18 -6.79 -13.20
CA LEU A 22 -18.17 -5.87 -12.70
C LEU A 22 -18.75 -5.11 -11.50
N TYR A 23 -18.10 -5.25 -10.35
CA TYR A 23 -18.53 -4.62 -9.11
C TYR A 23 -17.46 -3.64 -8.63
N TYR A 24 -17.84 -2.35 -8.55
CA TYR A 24 -16.95 -1.29 -8.08
C TYR A 24 -17.60 -0.56 -6.93
N GLN A 25 -17.24 -0.94 -5.70
CA GLN A 25 -17.76 -0.33 -4.48
C GLN A 25 -16.83 -0.62 -3.30
N GLY A 26 -16.76 0.30 -2.36
CA GLY A 26 -16.08 0.11 -1.07
C GLY A 26 -15.67 1.42 -0.39
N GLU A 27 -15.78 2.54 -1.12
CA GLU A 27 -15.37 3.89 -0.70
C GLU A 27 -16.05 4.32 0.59
N ASN A 28 -17.37 4.14 0.68
CA ASN A 28 -18.12 4.48 1.88
C ASN A 28 -17.80 3.57 3.08
N ASN A 29 -17.24 2.38 2.84
CA ASN A 29 -16.84 1.46 3.89
C ASN A 29 -15.49 1.85 4.51
N ASN A 30 -14.67 2.61 3.79
CA ASN A 30 -13.41 3.15 4.29
C ASN A 30 -13.58 4.19 5.40
N PHE A 31 -14.74 4.83 5.55
CA PHE A 31 -15.01 5.74 6.67
C PHE A 31 -15.31 4.97 7.96
N MET A 32 -14.33 4.16 8.39
CA MET A 32 -14.37 3.34 9.59
C MET A 32 -15.49 2.30 9.60
N ARG A 33 -16.04 1.88 8.45
CA ARG A 33 -17.15 0.89 8.38
C ARG A 33 -16.71 -0.47 7.83
N TRP A 34 -15.40 -0.72 7.80
CA TRP A 34 -14.80 -1.92 7.21
C TRP A 34 -15.07 -3.20 8.00
N THR A 35 -15.24 -3.15 9.32
CA THR A 35 -15.55 -4.36 10.13
C THR A 35 -16.81 -5.08 9.64
N ARG A 36 -17.83 -4.31 9.24
CA ARG A 36 -19.05 -4.87 8.64
C ARG A 36 -18.85 -5.29 7.19
N TYR A 37 -17.97 -4.60 6.48
CA TYR A 37 -17.64 -4.92 5.09
C TYR A 37 -17.00 -6.31 4.99
N GLU A 38 -16.14 -6.68 5.93
CA GLU A 38 -15.55 -8.02 6.04
C GLU A 38 -16.61 -9.14 6.10
N ARG A 39 -17.76 -8.86 6.71
CA ARG A 39 -18.87 -9.83 6.79
C ARG A 39 -19.85 -9.77 5.62
N THR A 40 -19.93 -8.63 4.93
CA THR A 40 -20.98 -8.37 3.93
C THR A 40 -20.47 -8.48 2.49
N PHE A 41 -19.20 -8.13 2.23
CA PHE A 41 -18.60 -8.23 0.90
C PHE A 41 -18.50 -9.68 0.37
N PRO A 42 -18.08 -10.69 1.17
CA PRO A 42 -18.05 -12.09 0.69
C PRO A 42 -19.41 -12.60 0.19
N LYS A 43 -20.51 -11.99 0.64
CA LYS A 43 -21.87 -12.34 0.22
C LYS A 43 -22.28 -11.68 -1.10
N VAL A 44 -21.52 -10.71 -1.61
CA VAL A 44 -21.85 -9.97 -2.83
C VAL A 44 -21.82 -10.89 -4.06
N PRO A 45 -20.72 -11.61 -4.39
CA PRO A 45 -20.69 -12.50 -5.55
C PRO A 45 -21.81 -13.57 -5.47
N VAL A 46 -21.98 -14.17 -4.28
CA VAL A 46 -23.03 -15.15 -4.00
C VAL A 46 -24.44 -14.59 -4.25
N SER A 47 -24.68 -13.32 -3.91
CA SER A 47 -25.99 -12.68 -4.14
C SER A 47 -26.28 -12.49 -5.63
N PHE A 48 -25.28 -12.13 -6.44
CA PHE A 48 -25.44 -12.03 -7.89
C PHE A 48 -25.72 -13.39 -8.51
N ARG A 49 -24.92 -14.41 -8.20
CA ARG A 49 -25.13 -15.80 -8.67
C ARG A 49 -26.54 -16.30 -8.37
N LYS A 50 -27.02 -16.11 -7.14
CA LYS A 50 -28.39 -16.46 -6.74
C LYS A 50 -29.48 -15.68 -7.48
N ALA A 51 -29.29 -14.37 -7.64
CA ALA A 51 -30.28 -13.52 -8.32
C ALA A 51 -30.50 -13.95 -9.77
N PHE A 52 -29.42 -14.28 -10.48
CA PHE A 52 -29.45 -14.69 -11.89
C PHE A 52 -29.55 -16.21 -12.10
N ARG A 53 -29.60 -16.99 -11.02
CA ARG A 53 -29.67 -18.46 -11.04
C ARG A 53 -28.52 -19.09 -11.84
N ASP A 54 -27.34 -18.51 -11.69
CA ASP A 54 -26.11 -18.95 -12.34
C ASP A 54 -24.99 -19.00 -11.31
N ASP A 55 -24.73 -20.20 -10.76
CA ASP A 55 -23.65 -20.43 -9.81
C ASP A 55 -22.25 -20.32 -10.45
N THR A 56 -22.19 -20.28 -11.78
CA THR A 56 -20.95 -20.14 -12.55
C THR A 56 -20.65 -18.70 -12.98
N LEU A 57 -21.52 -17.74 -12.62
CA LEU A 57 -21.41 -16.34 -13.04
C LEU A 57 -20.07 -15.72 -12.59
N PRO A 58 -19.21 -15.29 -13.54
CA PRO A 58 -17.95 -14.63 -13.22
C PRO A 58 -18.16 -13.27 -12.55
N PHE A 59 -17.28 -12.93 -11.60
CA PHE A 59 -17.39 -11.71 -10.80
C PHE A 59 -16.04 -10.96 -10.69
N GLY A 60 -15.94 -9.80 -11.31
CA GLY A 60 -14.76 -8.93 -11.25
C GLY A 60 -14.98 -7.83 -10.23
N CYS A 61 -14.21 -7.82 -9.15
CA CYS A 61 -14.23 -6.75 -8.17
C CYS A 61 -13.19 -5.68 -8.52
N ILE A 62 -13.64 -4.52 -8.98
CA ILE A 62 -12.77 -3.36 -9.17
C ILE A 62 -12.45 -2.79 -7.79
N SER A 63 -11.17 -2.88 -7.40
CA SER A 63 -10.71 -2.40 -6.10
C SER A 63 -10.77 -0.87 -6.01
N GLN A 64 -10.61 -0.31 -4.81
CA GLN A 64 -10.55 1.14 -4.66
C GLN A 64 -9.30 1.74 -5.34
N PRO A 65 -9.44 2.89 -6.02
CA PRO A 65 -8.31 3.63 -6.58
C PRO A 65 -7.52 4.28 -5.45
N GLY A 66 -6.37 4.87 -5.72
CA GLY A 66 -5.68 5.70 -4.73
C GLY A 66 -6.53 6.92 -4.37
N TRP A 67 -6.52 7.35 -3.11
CA TRP A 67 -7.22 8.57 -2.70
C TRP A 67 -6.46 9.35 -1.64
N GLY A 68 -6.42 10.67 -1.79
CA GLY A 68 -5.97 11.60 -0.75
C GLY A 68 -4.50 11.96 -0.89
N THR A 69 -3.73 11.81 0.19
CA THR A 69 -2.29 12.08 0.21
C THR A 69 -1.54 10.87 -0.31
N PHE A 70 -0.73 11.06 -1.35
CA PHE A 70 0.14 10.02 -1.86
C PHE A 70 1.28 9.71 -0.88
N GLY A 71 1.46 8.43 -0.56
CA GLY A 71 2.65 7.96 0.15
C GLY A 71 2.80 8.44 1.60
N VAL A 72 1.74 8.31 2.39
CA VAL A 72 1.80 8.57 3.84
C VAL A 72 2.69 7.56 4.58
N ASP A 73 3.15 7.94 5.77
CA ASP A 73 4.01 7.10 6.61
C ASP A 73 3.32 5.76 6.97
N PRO A 74 4.01 4.61 6.87
CA PRO A 74 3.43 3.28 7.13
C PRO A 74 2.75 3.13 8.48
N GLU A 75 3.32 3.74 9.51
CA GLU A 75 2.80 3.70 10.88
C GLU A 75 1.43 4.36 10.99
N VAL A 76 1.18 5.40 10.18
CA VAL A 76 -0.13 6.06 10.08
C VAL A 76 -1.05 5.25 9.18
N ALA A 77 -0.56 4.85 8.00
CA ALA A 77 -1.34 4.11 7.01
C ALA A 77 -1.96 2.82 7.58
N THR A 78 -1.18 2.07 8.37
CA THR A 78 -1.60 0.76 8.89
C THR A 78 -2.69 0.82 9.96
N VAL A 79 -2.91 1.98 10.59
CA VAL A 79 -3.89 2.17 11.65
C VAL A 79 -5.04 3.11 11.28
N ALA A 80 -4.80 4.03 10.35
CA ALA A 80 -5.70 5.16 10.07
C ALA A 80 -6.39 5.10 8.71
N GLU A 81 -5.90 4.27 7.78
CA GLU A 81 -6.33 4.32 6.38
C GLU A 81 -7.18 3.12 5.98
N GLY A 82 -8.42 3.39 5.60
CA GLY A 82 -9.40 2.35 5.33
C GLY A 82 -9.31 1.76 3.91
N TYR A 83 -8.81 2.44 2.89
CA TYR A 83 -8.76 1.89 1.53
C TYR A 83 -7.85 0.66 1.46
N ALA A 84 -6.71 0.67 2.16
CA ALA A 84 -5.85 -0.51 2.28
C ALA A 84 -6.61 -1.69 2.91
N ILE A 85 -7.38 -1.42 3.97
CA ILE A 85 -8.23 -2.42 4.64
C ILE A 85 -9.31 -2.95 3.71
N ILE A 86 -10.00 -2.06 2.98
CA ILE A 86 -11.06 -2.46 2.05
C ILE A 86 -10.49 -3.33 0.92
N ARG A 87 -9.36 -2.94 0.32
CA ARG A 87 -8.67 -3.75 -0.70
C ARG A 87 -8.27 -5.12 -0.15
N ASP A 88 -7.75 -5.19 1.08
CA ASP A 88 -7.41 -6.46 1.71
C ASP A 88 -8.65 -7.33 1.99
N VAL A 89 -9.75 -6.74 2.48
CA VAL A 89 -11.03 -7.44 2.66
C VAL A 89 -11.52 -8.02 1.33
N GLN A 90 -11.48 -7.23 0.25
CA GLN A 90 -11.86 -7.69 -1.09
C GLN A 90 -10.99 -8.85 -1.55
N ARG A 91 -9.67 -8.68 -1.49
CA ARG A 91 -8.70 -9.72 -1.87
C ARG A 91 -8.93 -11.02 -1.10
N ARG A 92 -9.04 -10.96 0.23
CA ARG A 92 -9.23 -12.15 1.07
C ARG A 92 -10.55 -12.85 0.77
N ALA A 93 -11.62 -12.08 0.59
CA ALA A 93 -12.95 -12.63 0.33
C ALA A 93 -13.07 -13.35 -1.02
N LEU A 94 -12.23 -12.99 -2.00
CA LEU A 94 -12.24 -13.61 -3.33
C LEU A 94 -11.16 -14.67 -3.53
N LYS A 95 -10.21 -14.82 -2.59
CA LYS A 95 -9.03 -15.69 -2.73
C LYS A 95 -9.37 -17.12 -3.15
N ASP A 96 -10.42 -17.69 -2.55
CA ASP A 96 -10.80 -19.10 -2.75
C ASP A 96 -11.99 -19.26 -3.73
N ASP A 97 -12.38 -18.19 -4.43
CA ASP A 97 -13.46 -18.21 -5.42
C ASP A 97 -12.86 -18.21 -6.84
N PRO A 98 -12.81 -19.35 -7.55
CA PRO A 98 -12.14 -19.46 -8.86
C PRO A 98 -12.85 -18.64 -9.97
N LEU A 99 -14.09 -18.22 -9.72
CA LEU A 99 -14.91 -17.45 -10.65
C LEU A 99 -14.86 -15.94 -10.35
N SER A 100 -14.12 -15.54 -9.31
CA SER A 100 -13.97 -14.14 -8.92
C SER A 100 -12.52 -13.71 -8.94
N ASP A 101 -12.27 -12.46 -9.34
CA ASP A 101 -10.94 -11.87 -9.20
C ASP A 101 -11.06 -10.41 -8.75
N MET A 102 -10.01 -9.90 -8.12
CA MET A 102 -9.86 -8.48 -7.82
C MET A 102 -9.06 -7.80 -8.94
N ILE A 103 -9.59 -6.71 -9.46
CA ILE A 103 -8.95 -5.83 -10.45
C ILE A 103 -8.34 -4.65 -9.68
N ALA A 104 -7.01 -4.66 -9.54
CA ALA A 104 -6.28 -3.64 -8.80
C ALA A 104 -6.24 -2.30 -9.56
N THR A 105 -6.54 -1.20 -8.86
CA THR A 105 -6.67 0.15 -9.47
C THR A 105 -6.05 1.24 -8.62
N TYR A 106 -5.41 0.92 -7.49
CA TYR A 106 -4.80 1.92 -6.61
C TYR A 106 -3.84 2.92 -7.30
N PRO A 107 -3.13 2.59 -8.42
CA PRO A 107 -2.31 3.58 -9.11
C PRO A 107 -3.11 4.67 -9.82
N THR A 108 -4.39 4.45 -10.12
CA THR A 108 -5.23 5.43 -10.85
C THR A 108 -5.81 6.51 -9.92
N GLY A 109 -5.17 6.72 -8.78
CA GLY A 109 -5.65 7.59 -7.72
C GLY A 109 -5.41 9.07 -7.96
N ASN A 110 -6.12 9.90 -7.21
CA ASN A 110 -5.84 11.34 -7.13
C ASN A 110 -6.28 11.91 -5.78
N SER A 111 -6.20 13.24 -5.61
CA SER A 111 -6.62 13.93 -4.38
C SER A 111 -8.14 13.88 -4.14
N TYR A 112 -8.93 13.53 -5.16
CA TYR A 112 -10.39 13.44 -5.09
C TYR A 112 -10.84 11.98 -4.97
N ILE A 113 -11.94 11.74 -4.24
CA ILE A 113 -12.39 10.35 -4.01
C ILE A 113 -12.93 9.69 -5.30
N HIS A 114 -13.34 10.50 -6.28
CA HIS A 114 -13.70 10.04 -7.60
C HIS A 114 -12.54 10.31 -8.57
N PRO A 115 -11.72 9.31 -8.95
CA PRO A 115 -10.61 9.57 -9.85
C PRO A 115 -11.13 10.08 -11.19
N ALA A 116 -10.49 11.12 -11.72
CA ALA A 116 -10.84 11.68 -13.03
C ALA A 116 -10.51 10.68 -14.16
N GLU A 117 -9.44 9.93 -13.98
CA GLU A 117 -8.94 8.95 -14.94
C GLU A 117 -9.70 7.63 -14.83
N LYS A 118 -10.72 7.47 -15.67
CA LYS A 118 -11.54 6.24 -15.74
C LYS A 118 -11.05 5.26 -16.79
N LEU A 119 -10.34 5.73 -17.81
CA LEU A 119 -9.89 4.89 -18.92
C LEU A 119 -9.01 3.71 -18.45
N PRO A 120 -8.00 3.90 -17.59
CA PRO A 120 -7.17 2.77 -17.14
C PRO A 120 -7.97 1.73 -16.33
N VAL A 121 -8.95 2.20 -15.53
CA VAL A 121 -9.85 1.31 -14.79
C VAL A 121 -10.68 0.45 -15.76
N ALA A 122 -11.19 1.05 -16.84
CA ALA A 122 -11.96 0.35 -17.87
C ALA A 122 -11.08 -0.64 -18.65
N GLU A 123 -9.82 -0.30 -18.95
CA GLU A 123 -8.86 -1.17 -19.62
C GLU A 123 -8.58 -2.43 -18.78
N TYR A 124 -8.27 -2.27 -17.49
CA TYR A 124 -7.99 -3.40 -16.60
C TYR A 124 -9.22 -4.31 -16.44
N ALA A 125 -10.41 -3.72 -16.31
CA ALA A 125 -11.67 -4.47 -16.26
C ALA A 125 -11.99 -5.21 -17.57
N SER A 126 -11.63 -4.63 -18.71
CA SER A 126 -11.82 -5.25 -20.03
C SER A 126 -10.89 -6.44 -20.24
N LEU A 127 -9.63 -6.34 -19.81
CA LEU A 127 -8.68 -7.46 -19.82
C LEU A 127 -9.18 -8.62 -18.95
N TRP A 128 -9.70 -8.31 -17.75
CA TRP A 128 -10.36 -9.31 -16.90
C TRP A 128 -11.53 -9.98 -17.61
N ALA A 129 -12.43 -9.21 -18.22
CA ALA A 129 -13.57 -9.77 -18.94
C ALA A 129 -13.11 -10.68 -20.10
N LEU A 130 -12.16 -10.23 -20.91
CA LEU A 130 -11.61 -11.03 -22.01
C LEU A 130 -11.05 -12.37 -21.53
N ALA A 131 -10.27 -12.36 -20.45
CA ALA A 131 -9.66 -13.58 -19.92
C ALA A 131 -10.69 -14.49 -19.22
N LYS A 132 -11.45 -13.97 -18.28
CA LYS A 132 -12.25 -14.77 -17.34
C LYS A 132 -13.64 -15.08 -17.87
N VAL A 133 -14.26 -14.15 -18.60
CA VAL A 133 -15.59 -14.31 -19.20
C VAL A 133 -15.48 -14.92 -20.59
N TYR A 134 -14.62 -14.36 -21.46
CA TYR A 134 -14.52 -14.77 -22.88
C TYR A 134 -13.41 -15.77 -23.18
N LYS A 135 -12.66 -16.21 -22.16
CA LYS A 135 -11.61 -17.25 -22.25
C LYS A 135 -10.53 -16.94 -23.31
N LYS A 136 -10.25 -15.65 -23.53
CA LYS A 136 -9.15 -15.22 -24.40
C LYS A 136 -7.82 -15.37 -23.65
N PRO A 137 -6.74 -15.80 -24.33
CA PRO A 137 -5.43 -15.97 -23.71
C PRO A 137 -4.73 -14.61 -23.54
N VAL A 138 -5.27 -13.75 -22.68
CA VAL A 138 -4.73 -12.43 -22.36
C VAL A 138 -4.34 -12.36 -20.88
N VAL A 139 -3.26 -11.66 -20.58
CA VAL A 139 -2.90 -11.34 -19.19
C VAL A 139 -3.90 -10.29 -18.67
N HIS A 140 -4.43 -10.53 -17.48
CA HIS A 140 -5.55 -9.75 -16.94
C HIS A 140 -5.40 -9.36 -15.46
N ARG A 141 -4.30 -9.76 -14.83
CA ARG A 141 -3.93 -9.32 -13.49
C ARG A 141 -2.41 -9.18 -13.36
N GLY A 142 -1.99 -8.46 -12.32
CA GLY A 142 -0.61 -8.50 -11.85
C GLY A 142 -0.28 -9.82 -11.15
N ASN A 143 0.96 -9.94 -10.70
CA ASN A 143 1.46 -11.08 -9.95
C ASN A 143 0.69 -11.22 -8.62
N GLU A 144 0.54 -12.45 -8.15
CA GLU A 144 -0.08 -12.78 -6.88
C GLU A 144 0.97 -13.30 -5.90
N TYR A 145 0.94 -12.74 -4.69
CA TYR A 145 1.76 -13.24 -3.59
C TYR A 145 1.34 -14.67 -3.24
N LEU A 146 2.33 -15.57 -3.17
CA LEU A 146 2.13 -16.97 -2.79
C LEU A 146 2.50 -17.21 -1.33
N HIS A 147 3.77 -17.01 -1.00
CA HIS A 147 4.32 -17.34 0.31
C HIS A 147 5.56 -16.50 0.64
N MET A 148 5.99 -16.57 1.90
CA MET A 148 7.12 -15.83 2.44
C MET A 148 8.06 -16.79 3.16
N LYS A 149 9.37 -16.60 2.98
CA LYS A 149 10.41 -17.21 3.81
C LYS A 149 11.12 -16.13 4.62
N VAL A 150 11.50 -16.47 5.84
CA VAL A 150 12.36 -15.63 6.70
C VAL A 150 13.73 -16.28 6.74
N LYS A 151 14.79 -15.50 6.49
CA LYS A 151 16.17 -15.97 6.66
C LYS A 151 16.99 -14.81 7.20
N GLU A 152 17.57 -15.03 8.38
CA GLU A 152 18.33 -14.01 9.13
C GLU A 152 17.47 -12.75 9.34
N ASP A 153 17.96 -11.59 8.91
CA ASP A 153 17.32 -10.29 9.06
C ASP A 153 16.47 -9.87 7.85
N LYS A 154 16.05 -10.84 7.01
CA LYS A 154 15.40 -10.59 5.72
C LYS A 154 14.15 -11.42 5.49
N LEU A 155 13.24 -10.85 4.69
CA LEU A 155 12.07 -11.55 4.16
C LEU A 155 12.24 -11.80 2.67
N TYR A 156 11.80 -12.97 2.21
CA TYR A 156 11.80 -13.35 0.81
C TYR A 156 10.36 -13.66 0.40
N LEU A 157 9.82 -12.85 -0.51
CA LEU A 157 8.45 -12.97 -1.00
C LEU A 157 8.42 -13.64 -2.37
N PHE A 158 7.59 -14.67 -2.50
CA PHE A 158 7.43 -15.47 -3.69
C PHE A 158 6.08 -15.20 -4.36
N PHE A 159 6.07 -15.25 -5.68
CA PHE A 159 4.93 -14.88 -6.51
C PHE A 159 4.65 -15.96 -7.56
N ASP A 160 3.40 -16.02 -8.01
CA ASP A 160 2.91 -17.02 -8.97
C ASP A 160 3.53 -16.90 -10.38
N GLN A 161 4.09 -15.75 -10.68
CA GLN A 161 4.83 -15.45 -11.89
C GLN A 161 6.06 -14.64 -11.50
N ASP A 162 7.12 -14.71 -12.30
CA ASP A 162 8.23 -13.79 -12.17
C ASP A 162 7.69 -12.35 -12.32
N PRO A 163 8.04 -11.40 -11.43
CA PRO A 163 7.76 -9.98 -11.65
C PRO A 163 8.61 -9.50 -12.83
N VAL A 164 8.12 -9.75 -14.04
CA VAL A 164 8.77 -9.35 -15.29
C VAL A 164 7.95 -8.23 -15.88
N VAL A 165 8.60 -7.13 -16.18
CA VAL A 165 8.07 -6.14 -17.12
C VAL A 165 9.06 -6.11 -18.27
N HIS A 166 8.60 -6.46 -19.46
CA HIS A 166 9.32 -6.18 -20.70
C HIS A 166 8.68 -4.95 -21.36
N GLU A 167 9.54 -4.15 -22.01
CA GLU A 167 9.27 -2.99 -22.88
C GLU A 167 8.37 -1.86 -22.35
N ARG A 168 8.91 -0.63 -22.45
CA ARG A 168 8.25 0.67 -22.22
C ARG A 168 6.93 0.77 -23.02
N TRP A 169 5.87 1.37 -22.45
CA TRP A 169 4.61 1.65 -23.17
C TRP A 169 4.91 2.24 -24.56
N LYS A 170 4.47 1.61 -25.66
CA LYS A 170 4.52 2.22 -27.01
C LYS A 170 3.30 3.13 -27.29
N HIS A 171 2.27 3.09 -26.45
CA HIS A 171 0.98 3.78 -26.69
C HIS A 171 0.63 4.88 -25.67
N VAL A 172 1.55 5.24 -24.76
CA VAL A 172 1.40 6.42 -23.90
C VAL A 172 2.48 7.40 -24.28
N GLU A 173 2.21 8.16 -25.33
CA GLU A 173 3.10 9.24 -25.80
C GLU A 173 3.12 10.44 -24.85
N ASN A 174 2.31 10.44 -23.78
CA ASN A 174 2.34 11.46 -22.74
C ASN A 174 2.31 10.79 -21.36
N ASN A 175 3.46 10.79 -20.69
CA ASN A 175 3.61 10.38 -19.29
C ASN A 175 2.48 10.96 -18.44
N ALA A 176 1.48 10.14 -18.13
CA ALA A 176 0.39 10.56 -17.28
C ALA A 176 0.95 10.66 -15.85
N TYR A 177 0.99 11.87 -15.31
CA TYR A 177 1.61 12.26 -14.02
C TYR A 177 1.15 11.42 -12.80
N TRP A 178 0.06 10.66 -12.95
CA TRP A 178 -0.54 9.80 -11.93
C TRP A 178 0.00 8.37 -11.90
N GLN A 179 0.80 7.94 -12.87
CA GLN A 179 1.40 6.61 -12.84
C GLN A 179 2.61 6.61 -11.92
N VAL A 180 2.53 5.89 -10.79
CA VAL A 180 3.73 5.44 -10.09
C VAL A 180 4.57 4.71 -11.15
N LEU A 181 5.75 5.26 -11.48
CA LEU A 181 6.57 4.72 -12.57
C LEU A 181 6.71 3.21 -12.35
N PRO A 182 6.19 2.37 -13.28
CA PRO A 182 6.35 0.94 -13.13
C PRO A 182 7.85 0.68 -13.07
N CYS A 183 8.31 -0.10 -12.10
CA CYS A 183 9.70 -0.53 -12.07
C CYS A 183 9.82 -1.78 -12.97
N PRO A 184 10.25 -1.66 -14.24
CA PRO A 184 10.55 -2.84 -15.00
C PRO A 184 11.79 -3.54 -14.48
N ARG A 185 11.87 -4.85 -14.69
CA ARG A 185 13.07 -5.67 -14.46
C ARG A 185 14.31 -5.08 -15.18
N GLU A 186 14.08 -4.37 -16.29
CA GLU A 186 15.07 -3.60 -17.05
C GLU A 186 14.92 -2.09 -16.79
N GLY A 187 14.99 -1.69 -15.52
CA GLY A 187 14.93 -0.30 -15.09
C GLY A 187 15.82 -0.05 -13.88
N LYS A 188 16.24 1.21 -13.69
CA LYS A 188 16.98 1.66 -12.49
C LYS A 188 16.06 2.13 -11.36
N ALA A 189 14.74 1.93 -11.51
CA ALA A 189 13.79 2.34 -10.48
C ALA A 189 13.89 1.37 -9.28
N GLU A 190 13.78 1.91 -8.06
CA GLU A 190 13.72 1.08 -6.86
C GLU A 190 12.31 0.51 -6.69
N PHE A 191 12.19 -0.70 -6.14
CA PHE A 191 10.89 -1.23 -5.73
C PHE A 191 10.37 -0.46 -4.51
N GLN A 192 9.12 0.00 -4.60
CA GLN A 192 8.47 0.82 -3.58
C GLN A 192 7.17 0.19 -3.09
N GLY A 193 6.69 0.69 -1.95
CA GLY A 193 5.39 0.30 -1.37
C GLY A 193 5.42 -0.93 -0.47
N PHE A 194 6.60 -1.50 -0.19
CA PHE A 194 6.77 -2.54 0.82
C PHE A 194 7.01 -1.95 2.21
N ILE A 195 6.36 -2.56 3.20
CA ILE A 195 6.56 -2.29 4.62
C ILE A 195 6.78 -3.61 5.34
N VAL A 196 7.63 -3.61 6.35
CA VAL A 196 7.95 -4.79 7.18
C VAL A 196 7.76 -4.49 8.66
N ALA A 197 7.45 -5.52 9.43
CA ALA A 197 7.29 -5.43 10.88
C ALA A 197 7.98 -6.57 11.60
N SER A 198 8.39 -6.31 12.83
CA SER A 198 8.84 -7.33 13.78
C SER A 198 7.67 -7.87 14.60
N LYS A 199 7.94 -8.72 15.60
CA LYS A 199 6.92 -9.24 16.53
C LYS A 199 6.18 -8.16 17.31
N ASP A 200 6.77 -6.97 17.44
CA ASP A 200 6.15 -5.78 18.03
C ASP A 200 5.01 -5.17 17.20
N ARG A 201 4.82 -5.66 15.97
CA ARG A 201 3.80 -5.20 15.00
C ARG A 201 3.94 -3.74 14.59
N ARG A 202 5.13 -3.16 14.76
CA ARG A 202 5.43 -1.82 14.27
C ARG A 202 5.94 -1.89 12.84
N TRP A 203 5.35 -1.06 11.97
CA TRP A 203 5.61 -1.10 10.53
C TRP A 203 6.64 -0.08 10.09
N TYR A 204 7.60 -0.51 9.28
CA TYR A 204 8.66 0.32 8.74
C TYR A 204 8.73 0.17 7.22
N PRO A 205 9.11 1.20 6.45
CA PRO A 205 9.46 1.05 5.05
C PRO A 205 10.54 -0.03 4.86
N ALA A 206 10.44 -0.78 3.77
CA ALA A 206 11.43 -1.78 3.39
C ALA A 206 12.10 -1.42 2.07
N LYS A 207 13.41 -1.65 2.00
CA LYS A 207 14.14 -1.74 0.74
C LYS A 207 13.80 -3.08 0.10
N ALA A 208 13.60 -3.08 -1.20
CA ALA A 208 13.22 -4.26 -1.94
C ALA A 208 14.12 -4.45 -3.16
N ARG A 209 14.53 -5.69 -3.41
CA ARG A 209 15.27 -6.06 -4.63
C ARG A 209 14.87 -7.46 -5.09
N HIS A 210 14.97 -7.70 -6.38
CA HIS A 210 14.79 -9.03 -6.93
C HIS A 210 16.03 -9.87 -6.61
N THR A 211 15.83 -11.15 -6.33
CA THR A 211 16.91 -12.11 -6.13
C THR A 211 16.42 -13.52 -6.42
N LYS A 212 17.32 -14.50 -6.29
CA LYS A 212 16.96 -15.90 -6.20
C LYS A 212 17.28 -16.45 -4.82
N LEU A 213 16.33 -17.18 -4.24
CA LEU A 213 16.54 -17.99 -3.05
C LEU A 213 16.13 -19.41 -3.41
N ASP A 214 17.01 -20.39 -3.13
CA ASP A 214 16.77 -21.79 -3.47
C ASP A 214 16.45 -22.03 -4.97
N ASN A 215 17.11 -21.28 -5.86
CA ASN A 215 16.86 -21.25 -7.32
C ASN A 215 15.50 -20.71 -7.78
N GLU A 216 14.66 -20.24 -6.87
CA GLU A 216 13.35 -19.64 -7.16
C GLU A 216 13.45 -18.11 -7.11
N TRP A 217 12.81 -17.44 -8.06
CA TRP A 217 12.76 -15.97 -8.09
C TRP A 217 11.90 -15.43 -6.95
N CYS A 218 12.40 -14.40 -6.29
CA CYS A 218 11.69 -13.74 -5.19
C CYS A 218 12.06 -12.26 -5.07
N ILE A 219 11.30 -11.54 -4.26
CA ILE A 219 11.63 -10.20 -3.80
C ILE A 219 12.19 -10.31 -2.37
N GLU A 220 13.45 -9.92 -2.21
CA GLU A 220 14.08 -9.77 -0.90
C GLU A 220 13.71 -8.41 -0.32
N LEU A 221 13.25 -8.40 0.93
CA LEU A 221 12.94 -7.20 1.70
C LEU A 221 13.92 -7.06 2.87
N THR A 222 14.43 -5.84 3.06
CA THR A 222 15.30 -5.49 4.18
C THR A 222 14.91 -4.14 4.78
N SER A 223 15.22 -3.92 6.06
CA SER A 223 15.07 -2.62 6.70
C SER A 223 16.21 -2.39 7.68
N ASP A 224 16.83 -1.21 7.63
CA ASP A 224 17.90 -0.83 8.57
C ASP A 224 17.38 -0.79 10.03
N LEU A 225 16.06 -0.67 10.21
CA LEU A 225 15.37 -0.50 11.49
C LEU A 225 14.73 -1.78 12.03
N VAL A 226 14.66 -2.86 11.24
CA VAL A 226 13.99 -4.12 11.63
C VAL A 226 14.97 -5.27 11.52
N LYS A 227 15.48 -5.73 12.65
CA LYS A 227 16.47 -6.83 12.72
C LYS A 227 15.87 -8.21 12.60
N GLU A 228 14.64 -8.40 13.09
CA GLU A 228 13.93 -9.67 13.05
C GLU A 228 12.56 -9.47 12.38
N PRO A 229 12.52 -9.31 11.05
CA PRO A 229 11.26 -9.11 10.36
C PRO A 229 10.45 -10.41 10.36
N VAL A 230 9.15 -10.32 10.65
CA VAL A 230 8.23 -11.47 10.69
C VAL A 230 7.02 -11.30 9.78
N ALA A 231 6.81 -10.09 9.25
CA ALA A 231 5.66 -9.76 8.43
C ALA A 231 5.99 -8.68 7.40
N ALA A 232 5.31 -8.73 6.26
CA ALA A 232 5.37 -7.74 5.20
C ALA A 232 3.97 -7.36 4.71
N ARG A 233 3.83 -6.13 4.23
CA ARG A 233 2.67 -5.69 3.44
C ARG A 233 3.13 -4.92 2.22
N TYR A 234 2.32 -4.94 1.17
CA TYR A 234 2.55 -4.20 -0.06
C TYR A 234 1.35 -3.33 -0.39
N GLY A 235 1.60 -2.09 -0.78
CA GLY A 235 0.55 -1.18 -1.23
C GLY A 235 -0.45 -0.82 -0.11
N TRP A 236 0.03 -0.75 1.13
CA TRP A 236 -0.82 -0.59 2.33
C TRP A 236 -0.98 0.89 2.72
N ALA A 237 -1.75 1.62 1.92
CA ALA A 237 -2.20 2.99 2.20
C ALA A 237 -3.46 3.32 1.39
N ASN A 238 -4.11 4.45 1.70
CA ASN A 238 -5.19 4.98 0.87
C ASN A 238 -4.70 5.24 -0.55
N TRP A 239 -3.55 5.92 -0.67
CA TRP A 239 -2.83 6.07 -1.92
C TRP A 239 -1.36 5.66 -1.74
N PRO A 240 -1.04 4.38 -2.02
CA PRO A 240 0.29 3.84 -1.73
C PRO A 240 1.32 4.18 -2.83
N THR A 241 2.59 4.19 -2.44
CA THR A 241 3.76 4.32 -3.34
C THR A 241 4.08 3.05 -4.14
N GLY A 242 3.25 2.01 -4.06
CA GLY A 242 3.53 0.71 -4.67
C GLY A 242 3.67 0.77 -6.18
N ASN A 243 4.82 0.31 -6.71
CA ASN A 243 5.18 0.41 -8.12
C ASN A 243 5.41 -0.93 -8.83
N LEU A 244 5.11 -2.05 -8.16
CA LEU A 244 5.18 -3.38 -8.76
C LEU A 244 4.00 -3.60 -9.70
N VAL A 245 4.36 -3.98 -10.91
CA VAL A 245 3.45 -4.35 -11.98
C VAL A 245 3.91 -5.65 -12.62
N GLY A 246 2.96 -6.42 -13.13
CA GLY A 246 3.25 -7.66 -13.86
C GLY A 246 3.60 -7.43 -15.33
N ARG A 247 3.55 -8.52 -16.12
CA ARG A 247 3.98 -8.57 -17.54
C ARG A 247 3.35 -7.51 -18.43
N GLU A 248 2.03 -7.31 -18.31
CA GLU A 248 1.30 -6.29 -19.06
C GLU A 248 1.13 -4.99 -18.27
N ARG A 249 2.06 -4.71 -17.34
CA ARG A 249 2.06 -3.50 -16.50
C ARG A 249 0.81 -3.35 -15.63
N LEU A 250 0.08 -4.45 -15.42
CA LEU A 250 -1.05 -4.51 -14.50
C LEU A 250 -0.56 -4.45 -13.05
N PRO A 251 -1.15 -3.58 -12.22
CA PRO A 251 -0.70 -3.43 -10.85
C PRO A 251 -0.93 -4.70 -10.04
N MET A 252 0.04 -5.02 -9.21
CA MET A 252 -0.13 -6.07 -8.21
C MET A 252 -1.08 -5.61 -7.11
N ALA A 253 -2.05 -6.43 -6.75
CA ALA A 253 -2.98 -6.12 -5.67
C ALA A 253 -2.28 -5.83 -4.32
N THR A 254 -2.86 -4.92 -3.52
CA THR A 254 -2.48 -4.74 -2.10
C THR A 254 -2.58 -6.09 -1.38
N PHE A 255 -1.54 -6.47 -0.65
CA PHE A 255 -1.54 -7.72 0.13
C PHE A 255 -0.77 -7.58 1.44
N ARG A 256 -0.92 -8.60 2.29
CA ARG A 256 -0.24 -8.75 3.57
C ARG A 256 0.17 -10.21 3.78
N THR A 257 1.27 -10.42 4.51
CA THR A 257 1.75 -11.76 4.88
C THR A 257 1.35 -12.16 6.30
N ASP A 258 0.93 -11.20 7.13
CA ASP A 258 0.46 -11.42 8.49
C ASP A 258 -1.05 -11.68 8.56
N ASP A 259 -1.48 -12.37 9.62
CA ASP A 259 -2.86 -12.66 9.98
C ASP A 259 -3.36 -11.80 11.16
N TRP A 260 -2.58 -10.81 11.57
CA TRP A 260 -2.90 -9.98 12.73
C TRP A 260 -4.25 -9.25 12.60
N PRO A 261 -4.92 -8.94 13.72
CA PRO A 261 -6.16 -8.18 13.69
C PRO A 261 -5.97 -6.82 13.00
N ILE A 262 -6.90 -6.48 12.11
CA ILE A 262 -7.04 -5.11 11.60
C ILE A 262 -7.80 -4.30 12.66
N PRO A 263 -7.50 -3.00 12.87
CA PRO A 263 -8.26 -2.17 13.78
C PRO A 263 -9.76 -2.25 13.51
N GLU A 264 -10.58 -2.38 14.55
CA GLU A 264 -12.04 -2.38 14.37
C GLU A 264 -12.54 -0.98 14.00
N GLY A 265 -13.36 -0.92 12.95
CA GLY A 265 -14.12 0.28 12.59
C GLY A 265 -15.31 0.54 13.51
N VAL A 266 -15.99 1.67 13.29
CA VAL A 266 -17.15 2.13 14.04
C VAL A 266 -18.38 1.21 13.95
N ASN A 267 -19.10 1.11 15.07
CA ASN A 267 -20.37 0.39 15.17
C ASN A 267 -21.57 1.37 14.99
N TYR A 268 -22.82 0.93 15.18
CA TYR A 268 -24.01 1.74 14.85
C TYR A 268 -24.71 2.39 16.05
N THR A 269 -24.59 1.81 17.25
CA THR A 269 -25.04 2.49 18.48
C THR A 269 -24.16 3.70 18.73
N GLN A 270 -24.74 4.78 19.25
CA GLN A 270 -24.00 6.04 19.43
C GLN A 270 -22.82 5.85 20.39
N GLU A 271 -23.05 5.18 21.53
CA GLU A 271 -21.99 4.85 22.50
C GLU A 271 -20.84 4.04 21.87
N ALA A 272 -21.16 3.03 21.05
CA ALA A 272 -20.12 2.23 20.40
C ALA A 272 -19.41 3.02 19.29
N LYS A 273 -20.07 3.97 18.61
CA LYS A 273 -19.41 4.90 17.68
C LYS A 273 -18.43 5.79 18.41
N ASP A 274 -18.82 6.34 19.55
CA ASP A 274 -17.99 7.28 20.30
C ASP A 274 -16.75 6.56 20.85
N ALA A 275 -16.94 5.38 21.44
CA ALA A 275 -15.84 4.54 21.94
C ALA A 275 -14.87 4.09 20.82
N SER A 276 -15.40 3.61 19.68
CA SER A 276 -14.56 3.20 18.55
C SER A 276 -13.86 4.37 17.88
N SER A 277 -14.52 5.52 17.75
CA SER A 277 -13.91 6.74 17.20
C SER A 277 -12.78 7.25 18.10
N ALA A 278 -12.97 7.23 19.43
CA ALA A 278 -11.93 7.59 20.39
C ALA A 278 -10.71 6.65 20.27
N LYS A 279 -10.94 5.34 20.18
CA LYS A 279 -9.87 4.34 20.00
C LYS A 279 -9.12 4.51 18.68
N ILE A 280 -9.83 4.79 17.59
CA ILE A 280 -9.20 5.05 16.28
C ILE A 280 -8.35 6.33 16.34
N LYS A 281 -8.85 7.39 17.00
CA LYS A 281 -8.08 8.62 17.20
C LYS A 281 -6.81 8.37 18.02
N GLU A 282 -6.89 7.58 19.09
CA GLU A 282 -5.72 7.19 19.88
C GLU A 282 -4.70 6.43 19.02
N LEU A 283 -5.14 5.45 18.23
CA LEU A 283 -4.27 4.71 17.31
C LEU A 283 -3.62 5.62 16.27
N GLN A 284 -4.34 6.61 15.74
CA GLN A 284 -3.79 7.61 14.82
C GLN A 284 -2.67 8.41 15.47
N GLU A 285 -2.84 8.85 16.71
CA GLU A 285 -1.80 9.57 17.45
C GLU A 285 -0.59 8.67 17.75
N ILE A 286 -0.81 7.39 18.07
CA ILE A 286 0.28 6.40 18.21
C ILE A 286 1.02 6.22 16.88
N GLY A 287 0.31 6.10 15.77
CA GLY A 287 0.90 5.97 14.43
C GLY A 287 1.78 7.18 14.07
N LYS A 288 1.31 8.40 14.35
CA LYS A 288 2.10 9.63 14.16
C LYS A 288 3.36 9.63 15.03
N ARG A 289 3.25 9.24 16.31
CA ARG A 289 4.41 9.09 17.21
C ARG A 289 5.44 8.12 16.66
N GLN A 290 4.98 6.98 16.18
CA GLN A 290 5.86 5.95 15.64
C GLN A 290 6.51 6.38 14.32
N ALA A 291 5.79 7.07 13.43
CA ALA A 291 6.37 7.63 12.21
C ALA A 291 7.50 8.62 12.54
N LEU A 292 7.29 9.45 13.56
CA LEU A 292 8.27 10.39 14.05
C LEU A 292 9.53 9.73 14.62
N ASP A 293 9.35 8.79 15.56
CA ASP A 293 10.46 8.03 16.16
C ASP A 293 11.22 7.24 15.09
N ARG A 294 10.55 6.73 14.05
CA ARG A 294 11.22 6.11 12.90
C ARG A 294 12.11 7.12 12.17
N LYS A 295 11.59 8.32 11.82
CA LYS A 295 12.37 9.37 11.13
C LYS A 295 13.66 9.66 11.92
N ILE A 296 13.58 9.76 13.25
CA ILE A 296 14.72 9.96 14.14
C ILE A 296 15.73 8.81 14.05
N ARG A 297 15.29 7.56 14.23
CA ARG A 297 16.19 6.40 14.19
C ARG A 297 16.85 6.24 12.82
N GLN A 298 16.13 6.56 11.76
CA GLN A 298 16.69 6.54 10.41
C GLN A 298 17.78 7.60 10.24
N LEU A 299 17.58 8.82 10.77
CA LEU A 299 18.61 9.87 10.76
C LEU A 299 19.89 9.44 11.49
N GLN A 300 19.77 8.75 12.63
CA GLN A 300 20.91 8.24 13.39
C GLN A 300 21.73 7.21 12.59
N ILE A 301 21.10 6.49 11.65
CA ILE A 301 21.75 5.52 10.78
C ILE A 301 22.35 6.20 9.53
N ASP A 302 21.61 7.13 8.94
CA ASP A 302 21.98 7.74 7.67
C ASP A 302 23.09 8.79 7.82
N LEU A 303 23.17 9.47 8.96
CA LEU A 303 24.14 10.55 9.15
C LEU A 303 25.61 10.08 9.13
N PRO A 304 26.03 9.04 9.86
CA PRO A 304 27.42 8.56 9.75
C PRO A 304 27.76 8.06 8.34
N ARG A 305 26.78 7.50 7.62
CA ARG A 305 26.95 7.08 6.22
C ARG A 305 27.19 8.28 5.31
N LEU A 306 26.41 9.34 5.50
CA LEU A 306 26.55 10.63 4.81
C LEU A 306 27.90 11.29 5.04
N GLU A 307 28.36 11.33 6.30
CA GLU A 307 29.69 11.85 6.63
C GLU A 307 30.78 11.07 5.90
N ALA A 308 30.71 9.73 5.92
CA ALA A 308 31.67 8.87 5.24
C ALA A 308 31.65 9.03 3.71
N GLU A 309 30.49 9.28 3.09
CA GLU A 309 30.37 9.59 1.66
C GLU A 309 31.00 10.95 1.32
N LEU A 310 30.75 11.96 2.15
CA LEU A 310 31.32 13.30 1.99
C LEU A 310 32.86 13.28 2.03
N PHE A 311 33.45 12.52 2.95
CA PHE A 311 34.91 12.37 3.02
C PHE A 311 35.52 11.69 1.79
N ARG A 312 34.73 10.98 0.98
CA ARG A 312 35.18 10.32 -0.26
C ARG A 312 35.07 11.22 -1.50
N GLY A 313 34.51 12.42 -1.37
CA GLY A 313 34.36 13.38 -2.47
C GLY A 313 33.30 12.98 -3.52
N ASP A 314 32.38 12.07 -3.18
CA ASP A 314 31.41 11.53 -4.13
C ASP A 314 30.15 12.43 -4.20
N ALA A 315 29.91 12.98 -5.39
CA ALA A 315 28.71 13.70 -5.84
C ALA A 315 28.07 14.73 -4.84
N THR A 316 28.57 15.97 -4.87
CA THR A 316 28.05 17.15 -4.14
C THR A 316 26.52 17.28 -4.18
N GLY A 317 25.89 16.99 -5.33
CA GLY A 317 24.43 17.09 -5.49
C GLY A 317 23.60 16.00 -4.78
N GLN A 318 24.15 14.79 -4.59
CA GLN A 318 23.46 13.75 -3.81
C GLN A 318 23.49 14.06 -2.31
N ILE A 319 24.62 14.62 -1.86
CA ILE A 319 24.80 15.05 -0.48
C ILE A 319 23.86 16.21 -0.18
N GLU A 320 23.78 17.24 -1.03
CA GLU A 320 22.90 18.38 -0.83
C GLU A 320 21.42 17.98 -0.71
N SER A 321 20.92 17.10 -1.60
CA SER A 321 19.55 16.60 -1.52
C SER A 321 19.25 15.87 -0.20
N LYS A 322 20.20 15.03 0.26
CA LYS A 322 20.09 14.34 1.55
C LYS A 322 20.10 15.35 2.71
N LEU A 323 20.95 16.37 2.66
CA LEU A 323 21.00 17.44 3.68
C LEU A 323 19.70 18.24 3.76
N THR A 324 19.12 18.63 2.62
CA THR A 324 17.83 19.34 2.59
C THR A 324 16.71 18.49 3.18
N ARG A 325 16.73 17.16 2.95
CA ARG A 325 15.78 16.24 3.57
C ARG A 325 15.94 16.18 5.09
N ILE A 326 17.17 16.13 5.59
CA ILE A 326 17.45 16.18 7.03
C ILE A 326 16.89 17.48 7.61
N ASP A 327 17.24 18.64 7.05
CA ASP A 327 16.75 19.95 7.50
C ASP A 327 15.22 20.04 7.48
N GLY A 328 14.57 19.52 6.44
CA GLY A 328 13.11 19.49 6.36
C GLY A 328 12.48 18.71 7.51
N ILE A 329 13.06 17.55 7.85
CA ILE A 329 12.64 16.76 9.01
C ILE A 329 12.85 17.59 10.28
N LEU A 330 14.03 18.21 10.48
CA LEU A 330 14.32 19.03 11.66
C LEU A 330 13.35 20.20 11.85
N ASN A 331 13.01 20.88 10.76
CA ASN A 331 12.07 22.00 10.81
C ASN A 331 10.64 21.54 11.15
N GLU A 332 10.21 20.38 10.62
CA GLU A 332 8.92 19.75 11.00
C GLU A 332 8.88 19.47 12.51
N PHE A 333 10.00 19.00 13.07
CA PHE A 333 10.14 18.76 14.52
C PHE A 333 10.10 20.04 15.36
N GLU A 334 10.82 21.08 14.97
CA GLU A 334 10.96 22.32 15.74
C GLU A 334 9.69 23.18 15.71
N SER A 335 8.94 23.12 14.60
CA SER A 335 7.72 23.91 14.42
C SER A 335 6.50 23.35 15.15
N ASP A 336 6.52 22.08 15.57
CA ASP A 336 5.42 21.46 16.31
C ASP A 336 5.72 21.39 17.82
N SER A 337 4.94 22.18 18.58
CA SER A 337 5.11 22.29 20.03
C SER A 337 4.85 20.98 20.81
N TRP A 338 4.11 20.04 20.24
CA TRP A 338 3.87 18.74 20.84
C TRP A 338 5.02 17.78 20.51
N LEU A 339 5.53 17.76 19.27
CA LEU A 339 6.73 16.98 18.89
C LEU A 339 7.95 17.40 19.73
N SER A 340 8.15 18.72 19.89
CA SER A 340 9.28 19.28 20.64
C SER A 340 9.29 18.88 22.13
N ARG A 341 8.13 18.83 22.79
CA ARG A 341 8.01 18.46 24.22
C ARG A 341 8.27 16.98 24.49
N GLN A 342 8.11 16.10 23.49
CA GLN A 342 8.31 14.66 23.65
C GLN A 342 9.79 14.23 23.45
N LEU A 343 10.65 15.10 22.89
CA LEU A 343 12.08 14.82 22.66
C LEU A 343 12.84 14.49 23.96
N ASN A 344 12.55 15.22 25.04
CA ASN A 344 13.18 14.98 26.35
C ASN A 344 12.80 13.61 26.97
N GLY A 345 11.71 12.99 26.50
CA GLY A 345 11.23 11.70 27.00
C GLY A 345 11.80 10.48 26.27
N HIS A 346 12.34 10.63 25.06
CA HIS A 346 12.86 9.53 24.24
C HIS A 346 14.36 9.31 24.42
N ASP A 347 15.15 10.38 24.37
CA ASP A 347 16.58 10.39 24.68
C ASP A 347 16.94 11.82 25.13
N PRO A 348 17.31 12.03 26.41
CA PRO A 348 17.64 13.34 26.95
C PRO A 348 18.77 14.06 26.20
N GLU A 349 19.64 13.31 25.52
CA GLU A 349 20.74 13.84 24.73
C GLU A 349 20.35 14.07 23.26
N PHE A 350 19.18 13.65 22.83
CA PHE A 350 18.80 13.67 21.42
C PHE A 350 18.74 15.09 20.84
N VAL A 351 18.27 16.05 21.63
CA VAL A 351 18.31 17.49 21.27
C VAL A 351 19.75 17.98 21.12
N ALA A 352 20.68 17.52 21.97
CA ALA A 352 22.09 17.86 21.88
C ALA A 352 22.76 17.21 20.67
N LYS A 353 22.47 15.94 20.40
CA LYS A 353 22.90 15.21 19.20
C LYS A 353 22.40 15.95 17.95
N LEU A 354 21.11 16.29 17.88
CA LEU A 354 20.52 17.07 16.79
C LEU A 354 21.21 18.42 16.55
N LYS A 355 21.47 19.18 17.62
CA LYS A 355 22.22 20.44 17.53
C LYS A 355 23.65 20.22 17.05
N ALA A 356 24.31 19.16 17.50
CA ALA A 356 25.65 18.78 17.03
C ALA A 356 25.62 18.41 15.54
N VAL A 357 24.62 17.66 15.08
CA VAL A 357 24.40 17.39 13.66
C VAL A 357 24.23 18.69 12.89
N ARG A 358 23.32 19.58 13.31
CA ARG A 358 23.07 20.87 12.65
C ARG A 358 24.33 21.73 12.57
N ALA A 359 25.11 21.77 13.65
CA ALA A 359 26.39 22.48 13.70
C ALA A 359 27.44 21.86 12.77
N SER A 360 27.53 20.53 12.71
CA SER A 360 28.40 19.83 11.75
C SER A 360 27.98 20.13 10.31
N LEU A 361 26.68 20.10 10.01
CA LEU A 361 26.14 20.41 8.68
C LEU A 361 26.41 21.86 8.27
N GLU A 362 26.19 22.82 9.16
CA GLU A 362 26.49 24.25 8.92
C GLU A 362 28.00 24.50 8.77
N GLY A 363 28.82 23.80 9.55
CA GLY A 363 30.28 23.83 9.41
C GLY A 363 30.76 23.27 8.07
N MET A 364 30.07 22.26 7.54
CA MET A 364 30.36 21.66 6.24
C MET A 364 29.84 22.50 5.06
N ARG A 365 28.69 23.18 5.19
CA ARG A 365 28.18 24.14 4.18
C ARG A 365 29.06 25.38 4.00
N LYS A 366 29.90 25.70 4.99
CA LYS A 366 30.81 26.85 4.99
C LYS A 366 32.21 26.54 4.43
N LYS A 367 32.52 25.28 4.16
CA LYS A 367 33.76 24.81 3.51
C LYS A 367 33.47 24.46 2.06
#